data_AF-A0A349FWF2-F1
#
_entry.id   AF-A0A349FWF2-F1
#
_cell.length_a   1.000
_cell.length_b   1.000
_cell.length_c   1.000
_cell.angle_alpha   90.00
_cell.angle_beta   90.00
_cell.angle_gamma   90.00
#
_symmetry.space_group_name_H-M   'P 1'
#
loop_
_entity.id
_entity.type
_entity.pdbx_description
1 polymer ?
#
loop_
_entity_poly.entity_id
_entity_poly.type
_entity_poly.pdbx_seq_one_letter_code
_entity_poly.pdbx_strand_id
1 'polypeptide(L)'
;MKIKNPLIIILPVIILVVAFLLIFVFNKKTTTDQTSDIEVGTKLLVNELPLADRPFTLLVPHATNRLFTFVTINANKAKAATLDLEYQSGDLLKGARATLETPIVSPYMKAIILGSCSTGGKCSFDKDLKSGTLKFKLNFEGQKVTHILKGDFAFVTGQNNLPDGKVIFAPSKATASDNLILLNSFGLPKAVDKEIVLYPIVISAVGSKNIVGTLTINQSGVTSAEIFDGQNYLPLTYTEKAGSLTITLNNKPWFMNAEITRDDEKGTKESLNLYLLGPIVLYK
;
A
#
# COMPACT_ATOMS: atom_id res chain seq x y z
N MET A 1 -61.86 16.60 69.61
CA MET A 1 -61.73 15.16 69.33
C MET A 1 -60.32 14.72 69.74
N LYS A 2 -60.18 14.01 70.87
CA LYS A 2 -58.86 13.57 71.39
C LYS A 2 -58.42 12.33 70.62
N ILE A 3 -57.43 12.47 69.75
CA ILE A 3 -56.80 11.34 69.04
C ILE A 3 -55.94 10.60 70.05
N LYS A 4 -56.46 9.48 70.55
CA LYS A 4 -55.72 8.47 71.33
C LYS A 4 -55.01 7.56 70.32
N ASN A 5 -53.71 7.36 70.52
CA ASN A 5 -52.77 6.48 69.79
C ASN A 5 -51.86 7.22 68.80
N PRO A 6 -50.71 7.76 69.26
CA PRO A 6 -49.70 8.33 68.36
C PRO A 6 -49.03 7.27 67.46
N LEU A 7 -49.25 5.97 67.70
CA LEU A 7 -48.60 4.87 66.99
C LEU A 7 -49.06 4.71 65.52
N ILE A 8 -50.27 5.16 65.17
CA ILE A 8 -50.86 4.94 63.83
C ILE A 8 -50.34 5.96 62.78
N ILE A 9 -49.81 7.10 63.23
CA ILE A 9 -49.26 8.14 62.35
C ILE A 9 -47.75 7.95 62.11
N ILE A 10 -47.06 7.25 63.01
CA ILE A 10 -45.60 7.05 62.96
C ILE A 10 -45.22 6.01 61.89
N LEU A 11 -46.05 4.99 61.68
CA LEU A 11 -45.77 3.89 60.74
C LEU A 11 -45.66 4.34 59.26
N PRO A 12 -46.57 5.16 58.69
CA PRO A 12 -46.43 5.62 57.31
C PRO A 12 -45.26 6.59 57.12
N VAL A 13 -44.89 7.36 58.15
CA VAL A 13 -43.74 8.29 58.09
C VAL A 13 -42.42 7.55 58.12
N ILE A 14 -42.29 6.49 58.92
CA ILE A 14 -41.09 5.63 58.93
C ILE A 14 -40.93 4.89 57.60
N ILE A 15 -42.02 4.37 57.01
CA ILE A 15 -41.98 3.71 55.70
C ILE A 15 -41.56 4.69 54.60
N LEU A 16 -42.03 5.95 54.66
CA LEU A 16 -41.64 6.99 53.69
C LEU A 16 -40.17 7.38 53.83
N VAL A 17 -39.65 7.49 55.07
CA VAL A 17 -38.24 7.83 55.34
C VAL A 17 -37.30 6.68 54.94
N VAL A 18 -37.69 5.41 55.15
CA VAL A 18 -36.92 4.24 54.72
C VAL A 18 -36.94 4.11 53.19
N ALA A 19 -38.06 4.38 52.52
CA ALA A 19 -38.13 4.41 51.06
C ALA A 19 -37.26 5.53 50.46
N PHE A 20 -37.21 6.70 51.10
CA PHE A 20 -36.37 7.83 50.65
C PHE A 20 -34.88 7.56 50.88
N LEU A 21 -34.51 6.87 51.97
CA LEU A 21 -33.14 6.46 52.26
C LEU A 21 -32.64 5.35 51.31
N LEU A 22 -33.51 4.41 50.92
CA LEU A 22 -33.13 3.34 49.98
C LEU A 22 -32.88 3.84 48.55
N ILE A 23 -33.56 4.91 48.11
CA ILE A 23 -33.31 5.55 46.81
C ILE A 23 -31.95 6.26 46.79
N PHE A 24 -31.48 6.79 47.93
CA PHE A 24 -30.18 7.46 48.03
C PHE A 24 -28.99 6.49 48.14
N VAL A 25 -29.19 5.27 48.66
CA VAL A 25 -28.11 4.27 48.78
C VAL A 25 -27.84 3.51 47.48
N PHE A 26 -28.84 3.36 46.59
CA PHE A 26 -28.67 2.66 45.30
C PHE A 26 -28.19 3.54 44.13
N ASN A 27 -28.01 4.85 44.33
CA ASN A 27 -27.51 5.77 43.31
C ASN A 27 -26.02 6.12 43.44
N LYS A 28 -25.21 5.26 44.06
CA LYS A 28 -23.77 5.26 43.83
C LYS A 28 -23.49 4.57 42.49
N LYS A 29 -23.73 5.30 41.39
CA LYS A 29 -23.02 5.02 40.14
C LYS A 29 -21.54 5.18 40.46
N THR A 30 -20.86 4.05 40.54
CA THR A 30 -19.42 3.97 40.36
C THR A 30 -19.16 4.51 38.97
N THR A 31 -18.91 5.82 38.88
CA THR A 31 -18.18 6.40 37.76
C THR A 31 -16.78 5.81 37.88
N THR A 32 -16.63 4.60 37.36
CA THR A 32 -15.35 4.19 36.79
C THR A 32 -15.06 5.29 35.80
N ASP A 33 -14.02 6.09 36.07
CA ASP A 33 -13.28 6.76 35.02
C ASP A 33 -12.80 5.64 34.08
N GLN A 34 -13.70 5.20 33.19
CA GLN A 34 -13.28 4.95 31.84
C GLN A 34 -12.77 6.32 31.40
N THR A 35 -11.47 6.51 31.54
CA THR A 35 -10.72 7.14 30.48
C THR A 35 -11.19 6.38 29.24
N SER A 36 -12.21 6.92 28.57
CA SER A 36 -12.25 6.76 27.14
C SER A 36 -10.87 7.27 26.75
N ASP A 37 -10.01 6.33 26.36
CA ASP A 37 -9.11 6.63 25.27
C ASP A 37 -10.06 7.13 24.18
N ILE A 38 -10.31 8.45 24.21
CA ILE A 38 -10.63 9.19 23.02
C ILE A 38 -9.46 8.80 22.14
N GLU A 39 -9.74 7.87 21.22
CA GLU A 39 -8.82 7.45 20.18
C GLU A 39 -8.41 8.75 19.48
N VAL A 40 -7.32 9.35 19.97
CA VAL A 40 -6.71 10.54 19.41
C VAL A 40 -6.37 10.10 18.01
N GLY A 41 -7.15 10.58 17.04
CA GLY A 41 -7.11 10.12 15.67
C GLY A 41 -5.68 9.91 15.24
N THR A 42 -5.33 8.64 14.96
CA THR A 42 -3.96 8.21 14.70
C THR A 42 -3.32 9.16 13.69
N LYS A 43 -2.31 9.92 14.12
CA LYS A 43 -1.65 10.91 13.24
C LYS A 43 -1.16 10.18 11.99
N LEU A 44 -1.53 10.69 10.82
CA LEU A 44 -1.11 10.13 9.54
C LEU A 44 0.21 10.79 9.13
N LEU A 45 1.24 9.98 8.89
CA LEU A 45 2.55 10.44 8.42
C LEU A 45 2.73 9.99 6.97
N VAL A 46 2.68 10.93 6.02
CA VAL A 46 2.72 10.61 4.59
C VAL A 46 4.15 10.73 4.08
N ASN A 47 4.73 9.60 3.64
CA ASN A 47 6.10 9.52 3.12
C ASN A 47 7.19 10.01 4.10
N GLU A 48 6.92 9.98 5.41
CA GLU A 48 7.89 10.34 6.46
C GLU A 48 8.63 9.13 7.06
N LEU A 49 8.18 7.91 6.79
CA LEU A 49 8.91 6.71 7.21
C LEU A 49 10.32 6.72 6.57
N PRO A 50 11.42 6.55 7.32
CA PRO A 50 12.76 6.52 6.76
C PRO A 50 12.91 5.43 5.71
N LEU A 51 13.68 5.69 4.64
CA LEU A 51 13.78 4.77 3.50
C LEU A 51 14.26 3.36 3.90
N ALA A 52 15.17 3.26 4.87
CA ALA A 52 15.67 1.98 5.39
C ALA A 52 14.58 1.11 6.08
N ASP A 53 13.51 1.76 6.54
CA ASP A 53 12.36 1.10 7.16
C ASP A 53 11.21 0.87 6.19
N ARG A 54 11.29 1.43 4.97
CA ARG A 54 10.26 1.23 3.94
C ARG A 54 10.36 -0.18 3.37
N PRO A 55 9.23 -0.89 3.27
CA PRO A 55 9.19 -2.14 2.54
C PRO A 55 9.40 -1.89 1.03
N PHE A 56 10.08 -2.81 0.37
CA PHE A 56 10.15 -2.84 -1.09
C PHE A 56 8.80 -3.28 -1.64
N THR A 57 8.21 -2.53 -2.57
CA THR A 57 6.85 -2.78 -3.07
C THR A 57 6.79 -2.81 -4.57
N LEU A 58 6.05 -3.77 -5.10
CA LEU A 58 5.93 -4.01 -6.53
C LEU A 58 4.47 -4.24 -6.94
N LEU A 59 4.15 -3.80 -8.15
CA LEU A 59 2.99 -4.26 -8.91
C LEU A 59 3.52 -4.97 -10.14
N VAL A 60 3.16 -6.23 -10.33
CA VAL A 60 3.62 -7.02 -11.46
C VAL A 60 2.43 -7.43 -12.33
N PRO A 61 2.40 -7.00 -13.60
CA PRO A 61 1.29 -7.26 -14.49
C PRO A 61 1.20 -8.74 -14.86
N HIS A 62 0.00 -9.18 -15.19
CA HIS A 62 -0.26 -10.49 -15.79
C HIS A 62 -0.54 -10.35 -17.29
N ALA A 63 -0.32 -11.43 -18.05
CA ALA A 63 -0.53 -11.45 -19.51
C ALA A 63 -1.95 -11.04 -19.91
N THR A 64 -2.93 -11.29 -19.04
CA THR A 64 -4.35 -11.06 -19.32
C THR A 64 -4.80 -9.62 -19.06
N ASN A 65 -3.98 -8.76 -18.42
CA ASN A 65 -4.38 -7.44 -17.92
C ASN A 65 -5.55 -7.43 -16.91
N ARG A 66 -5.95 -8.60 -16.38
CA ARG A 66 -7.10 -8.73 -15.48
C ARG A 66 -6.75 -8.49 -14.01
N LEU A 67 -5.48 -8.62 -13.68
CA LEU A 67 -4.96 -8.50 -12.34
C LEU A 67 -3.47 -8.16 -12.38
N PHE A 68 -2.95 -7.74 -11.24
CA PHE A 68 -1.53 -7.69 -10.97
C PHE A 68 -1.23 -8.46 -9.69
N THR A 69 0.01 -8.93 -9.56
CA THR A 69 0.52 -9.40 -8.28
C THR A 69 1.10 -8.20 -7.54
N PHE A 70 0.51 -7.85 -6.40
CA PHE A 70 1.14 -6.99 -5.42
C PHE A 70 2.18 -7.81 -4.65
N VAL A 71 3.41 -7.31 -4.58
CA VAL A 71 4.48 -7.89 -3.77
C VAL A 71 4.96 -6.85 -2.78
N THR A 72 5.20 -7.27 -1.55
CA THR A 72 5.96 -6.46 -0.61
C THR A 72 6.96 -7.29 0.18
N ILE A 73 8.18 -6.76 0.31
CA ILE A 73 9.28 -7.37 1.05
C ILE A 73 9.59 -6.46 2.25
N ASN A 74 9.80 -7.05 3.42
CA ASN A 74 10.06 -6.39 4.71
C ASN A 74 8.85 -5.66 5.33
N ALA A 75 7.63 -5.89 4.83
CA ALA A 75 6.41 -5.36 5.46
C ALA A 75 6.07 -6.07 6.79
N ASN A 76 6.68 -7.22 7.06
CA ASN A 76 6.56 -7.98 8.32
C ASN A 76 7.10 -7.24 9.55
N LYS A 77 7.79 -6.10 9.37
CA LYS A 77 8.13 -5.17 10.47
C LYS A 77 6.90 -4.47 11.03
N ALA A 78 5.82 -4.32 10.25
CA ALA A 78 4.58 -3.71 10.69
C ALA A 78 3.67 -4.74 11.37
N LYS A 79 2.88 -4.27 12.34
CA LYS A 79 1.83 -5.06 13.01
C LYS A 79 0.64 -5.31 12.07
N ALA A 80 0.27 -4.28 11.31
CA ALA A 80 -0.84 -4.31 10.38
C ALA A 80 -0.52 -3.46 9.16
N ALA A 81 -1.02 -3.89 8.01
CA ALA A 81 -0.82 -3.17 6.76
C ALA A 81 -2.03 -3.26 5.83
N THR A 82 -2.28 -2.18 5.10
CA THR A 82 -3.36 -2.10 4.11
C THR A 82 -2.86 -1.36 2.87
N LEU A 83 -3.10 -1.95 1.72
CA LEU A 83 -2.89 -1.36 0.42
C LEU A 83 -4.21 -0.78 -0.08
N ASP A 84 -4.20 0.52 -0.39
CA ASP A 84 -5.24 1.21 -1.15
C ASP A 84 -4.67 1.57 -2.53
N LEU A 85 -5.39 1.23 -3.59
CA LEU A 85 -5.06 1.54 -4.97
C LEU A 85 -6.18 2.34 -5.61
N GLU A 86 -5.80 3.37 -6.35
CA GLU A 86 -6.70 4.16 -7.20
C GLU A 86 -6.09 4.17 -8.60
N TYR A 87 -6.87 3.84 -9.63
CA TYR A 87 -6.35 3.74 -11.00
C TYR A 87 -7.38 4.17 -12.04
N GLN A 88 -6.89 4.64 -13.18
CA GLN A 88 -7.69 5.09 -14.30
C GLN A 88 -7.92 3.95 -15.30
N SER A 89 -9.20 3.72 -15.63
CA SER A 89 -9.68 2.79 -16.66
C SER A 89 -10.58 3.58 -17.62
N GLY A 90 -10.10 3.84 -18.84
CA GLY A 90 -10.74 4.76 -19.76
C GLY A 90 -10.84 6.17 -19.16
N ASP A 91 -12.07 6.62 -18.91
CA ASP A 91 -12.38 7.91 -18.28
C ASP A 91 -12.85 7.77 -16.83
N LEU A 92 -12.84 6.55 -16.28
CA LEU A 92 -13.29 6.26 -14.92
C LEU A 92 -12.11 6.13 -13.96
N LEU A 93 -12.26 6.70 -12.76
CA LEU A 93 -11.42 6.40 -11.62
C LEU A 93 -11.99 5.17 -10.88
N LYS A 94 -11.16 4.15 -10.70
CA LYS A 94 -11.46 2.89 -10.03
C LYS A 94 -10.54 2.73 -8.82
N GLY A 95 -10.85 1.75 -7.97
CA GLY A 95 -9.98 1.45 -6.84
C GLY A 95 -10.07 0.01 -6.38
N ALA A 96 -9.00 -0.43 -5.73
CA ALA A 96 -8.89 -1.75 -5.10
C ALA A 96 -8.26 -1.58 -3.71
N ARG A 97 -8.69 -2.41 -2.76
CA ARG A 97 -8.15 -2.43 -1.40
C ARG A 97 -7.75 -3.86 -1.03
N ALA A 98 -6.59 -4.00 -0.40
CA ALA A 98 -6.15 -5.26 0.19
C ALA A 98 -5.61 -5.04 1.60
N THR A 99 -6.12 -5.81 2.54
CA THR A 99 -5.53 -5.93 3.88
C THR A 99 -4.55 -7.10 3.88
N LEU A 100 -3.36 -6.88 4.43
CA LEU A 100 -2.37 -7.94 4.60
C LEU A 100 -2.77 -8.78 5.82
N GLU A 101 -2.77 -10.09 5.65
CA GLU A 101 -3.06 -11.04 6.72
C GLU A 101 -1.97 -10.98 7.80
N THR A 102 -2.39 -11.07 9.06
CA THR A 102 -1.48 -11.05 10.21
C THR A 102 -1.32 -12.47 10.79
N PRO A 103 -0.09 -12.89 11.18
CA PRO A 103 1.17 -12.15 11.05
C PRO A 103 1.60 -11.96 9.58
N ILE A 104 2.12 -10.78 9.26
CA ILE A 104 2.53 -10.45 7.89
C ILE A 104 3.80 -11.25 7.55
N VAL A 105 3.74 -12.05 6.49
CA VAL A 105 4.90 -12.78 5.96
C VAL A 105 5.75 -11.89 5.06
N SER A 106 7.02 -12.25 4.84
CA SER A 106 7.91 -11.56 3.91
C SER A 106 8.68 -12.59 3.07
N PRO A 107 8.58 -12.57 1.73
CA PRO A 107 7.74 -11.66 0.94
C PRO A 107 6.23 -11.95 1.12
N TYR A 108 5.41 -10.90 1.14
CA TYR A 108 3.96 -11.01 1.02
C TYR A 108 3.57 -10.82 -0.45
N MET A 109 2.70 -11.69 -0.96
CA MET A 109 2.24 -11.67 -2.35
C MET A 109 0.73 -11.86 -2.42
N LYS A 110 0.06 -11.04 -3.22
CA LYS A 110 -1.40 -11.15 -3.43
C LYS A 110 -1.79 -10.72 -4.83
N ALA A 111 -2.65 -11.53 -5.46
CA ALA A 111 -3.34 -11.13 -6.68
C ALA A 111 -4.35 -10.03 -6.36
N ILE A 112 -4.35 -8.96 -7.15
CA ILE A 112 -5.35 -7.90 -7.06
C ILE A 112 -6.04 -7.78 -8.41
N ILE A 113 -7.35 -8.01 -8.40
CA ILE A 113 -8.18 -7.96 -9.59
C ILE A 113 -8.41 -6.51 -9.99
N LEU A 114 -8.21 -6.23 -11.27
CA LEU A 114 -8.55 -4.97 -11.95
C LEU A 114 -9.99 -5.09 -12.48
N GLY A 115 -10.94 -4.83 -11.60
CA GLY A 115 -12.36 -4.97 -11.88
C GLY A 115 -13.14 -5.45 -10.65
N SER A 116 -14.14 -6.29 -10.85
CA SER A 116 -14.98 -6.79 -9.77
C SER A 116 -15.43 -8.21 -9.99
N CYS A 117 -15.61 -8.96 -8.90
CA CYS A 117 -16.19 -10.29 -8.92
C CYS A 117 -17.43 -10.31 -8.03
N SER A 118 -18.50 -10.92 -8.53
CA SER A 118 -19.71 -11.21 -7.75
C SER A 118 -19.48 -12.42 -6.84
N THR A 119 -20.29 -12.53 -5.78
CA THR A 119 -20.29 -13.70 -4.88
C THR A 119 -20.53 -15.03 -5.61
N GLY A 120 -21.19 -15.01 -6.77
CA GLY A 120 -21.41 -16.17 -7.63
C GLY A 120 -20.21 -16.55 -8.54
N GLY A 121 -19.07 -15.87 -8.39
CA GLY A 121 -17.84 -16.16 -9.13
C GLY A 121 -17.78 -15.60 -10.55
N LYS A 122 -18.74 -14.77 -10.97
CA LYS A 122 -18.64 -14.03 -12.24
C LYS A 122 -17.82 -12.77 -12.02
N CYS A 123 -16.77 -12.61 -12.81
CA CYS A 123 -15.90 -11.43 -12.78
C CYS A 123 -16.03 -10.58 -14.03
N SER A 124 -15.98 -9.26 -13.86
CA SER A 124 -15.82 -8.26 -14.91
C SER A 124 -14.50 -7.55 -14.73
N PHE A 125 -13.82 -7.28 -15.83
CA PHE A 125 -12.47 -6.71 -15.82
C PHE A 125 -12.46 -5.35 -16.52
N ASP A 126 -11.69 -4.44 -15.93
CA ASP A 126 -11.48 -3.11 -16.45
C ASP A 126 -10.61 -3.14 -17.72
N LYS A 127 -10.78 -2.13 -18.58
CA LYS A 127 -10.05 -1.97 -19.85
C LYS A 127 -9.43 -0.59 -19.93
N ASP A 128 -8.58 -0.37 -20.94
CA ASP A 128 -7.97 0.93 -21.21
C ASP A 128 -7.27 1.52 -19.97
N LEU A 129 -6.50 0.66 -19.31
CA LEU A 129 -5.76 0.97 -18.08
C LEU A 129 -4.63 1.96 -18.39
N LYS A 130 -4.54 3.03 -17.61
CA LYS A 130 -3.56 4.12 -17.85
C LYS A 130 -2.54 4.25 -16.73
N SER A 131 -2.97 4.73 -15.58
CA SER A 131 -2.09 5.02 -14.44
C SER A 131 -2.86 5.01 -13.14
N GLY A 132 -2.15 5.14 -12.02
CA GLY A 132 -2.77 5.17 -10.71
C GLY A 132 -1.81 5.56 -9.60
N THR A 133 -2.35 5.57 -8.39
CA THR A 133 -1.64 5.85 -7.14
C THR A 133 -1.82 4.69 -6.19
N LEU A 134 -0.74 4.35 -5.48
CA LEU A 134 -0.72 3.42 -4.37
C LEU A 134 -0.60 4.18 -3.05
N LYS A 135 -1.35 3.75 -2.05
CA LYS A 135 -1.22 4.19 -0.65
C LYS A 135 -1.07 2.93 0.21
N PHE A 136 0.14 2.71 0.73
CA PHE A 136 0.43 1.59 1.62
C PHE A 136 0.51 2.08 3.05
N LYS A 137 -0.52 1.72 3.83
CA LYS A 137 -0.69 2.10 5.23
C LYS A 137 -0.01 1.05 6.11
N LEU A 138 0.86 1.48 6.99
CA LEU A 138 1.65 0.65 7.90
C LEU A 138 1.45 1.14 9.33
N ASN A 139 1.06 0.23 10.21
CA ASN A 139 0.99 0.46 11.66
C ASN A 139 2.05 -0.40 12.35
N PHE A 140 2.88 0.22 13.17
CA PHE A 140 3.93 -0.47 13.92
C PHE A 140 3.53 -0.63 15.39
N GLU A 141 4.01 -1.69 16.03
CA GLU A 141 3.77 -1.92 17.45
C GLU A 141 4.30 -0.75 18.29
N GLY A 142 3.54 -0.32 19.30
CA GLY A 142 3.93 0.77 20.20
C GLY A 142 3.88 2.19 19.61
N GLN A 143 3.54 2.35 18.33
CA GLN A 143 3.41 3.67 17.71
C GLN A 143 1.95 4.13 17.67
N LYS A 144 1.71 5.41 18.03
CA LYS A 144 0.39 6.08 17.92
C LYS A 144 0.20 6.82 16.58
N VAL A 145 0.88 6.37 15.53
CA VAL A 145 0.85 6.97 14.18
C VAL A 145 0.65 5.89 13.12
N THR A 146 0.05 6.27 12.00
CA THR A 146 -0.05 5.42 10.79
C THR A 146 0.85 6.02 9.74
N HIS A 147 1.82 5.23 9.28
CA HIS A 147 2.67 5.62 8.17
C HIS A 147 1.95 5.32 6.86
N ILE A 148 1.92 6.28 5.95
CA ILE A 148 1.33 6.13 4.62
C ILE A 148 2.44 6.35 3.61
N LEU A 149 2.80 5.28 2.89
CA LEU A 149 3.68 5.38 1.74
C LEU A 149 2.81 5.61 0.52
N LYS A 150 2.97 6.77 -0.13
CA LYS A 150 2.23 7.16 -1.33
C LYS A 150 3.16 7.15 -2.53
N GLY A 151 2.71 6.51 -3.60
CA GLY A 151 3.44 6.37 -4.86
C GLY A 151 2.49 6.27 -6.03
N ASP A 152 3.05 6.30 -7.24
CA ASP A 152 2.35 6.28 -8.50
C ASP A 152 2.87 5.16 -9.40
N PHE A 153 2.00 4.71 -10.30
CA PHE A 153 2.32 3.73 -11.32
C PHE A 153 1.63 4.06 -12.63
N ALA A 154 2.15 3.52 -13.73
CA ALA A 154 1.59 3.66 -15.06
C ALA A 154 1.70 2.35 -15.85
N PHE A 155 0.62 1.98 -16.53
CA PHE A 155 0.65 0.98 -17.58
C PHE A 155 1.25 1.63 -18.82
N VAL A 156 2.46 1.25 -19.21
CA VAL A 156 3.28 1.98 -20.19
C VAL A 156 2.57 2.14 -21.54
N THR A 157 1.72 1.19 -21.92
CA THR A 157 0.93 1.26 -23.16
C THR A 157 -0.22 2.26 -23.12
N GLY A 158 -0.76 2.55 -21.93
CA GLY A 158 -1.82 3.53 -21.73
C GLY A 158 -1.28 4.93 -21.36
N GLN A 159 -0.16 4.96 -20.64
CA GLN A 159 0.55 6.19 -20.26
C GLN A 159 2.03 5.88 -20.04
N ASN A 160 2.91 6.64 -20.70
CA ASN A 160 4.35 6.37 -20.68
C ASN A 160 5.11 7.12 -19.56
N ASN A 161 4.41 7.91 -18.74
CA ASN A 161 4.99 8.65 -17.62
C ASN A 161 4.29 8.33 -16.31
N LEU A 162 4.99 8.47 -15.18
CA LEU A 162 4.34 8.49 -13.87
C LEU A 162 3.46 9.75 -13.74
N PRO A 163 2.31 9.68 -13.03
CA PRO A 163 1.45 10.81 -12.72
C PRO A 163 2.13 12.08 -12.20
N ASP A 164 3.23 11.95 -11.45
CA ASP A 164 4.01 13.11 -10.97
C ASP A 164 4.87 13.80 -12.04
N GLY A 165 4.94 13.24 -13.26
CA GLY A 165 5.70 13.76 -14.40
C GLY A 165 7.22 13.65 -14.28
N LYS A 166 7.75 13.01 -13.22
CA LYS A 166 9.20 12.94 -12.99
C LYS A 166 9.88 11.84 -13.80
N VAL A 167 9.18 10.74 -14.06
CA VAL A 167 9.74 9.58 -14.74
C VAL A 167 8.91 9.26 -15.97
N ILE A 168 9.58 9.15 -17.12
CA ILE A 168 8.98 8.84 -18.42
C ILE A 168 9.75 7.68 -19.02
N PHE A 169 9.06 6.62 -19.44
CA PHE A 169 9.65 5.50 -20.14
C PHE A 169 9.04 5.35 -21.54
N ALA A 170 9.84 5.61 -22.57
CA ALA A 170 9.46 5.42 -23.96
C ALA A 170 10.01 4.08 -24.48
N PRO A 171 9.19 3.02 -24.57
CA PRO A 171 9.66 1.73 -25.08
C PRO A 171 9.95 1.80 -26.58
N SER A 172 11.02 1.14 -27.03
CA SER A 172 11.38 1.10 -28.46
C SER A 172 10.60 0.06 -29.26
N LYS A 173 10.18 -1.05 -28.61
CA LYS A 173 9.53 -2.20 -29.26
C LYS A 173 8.44 -2.87 -28.42
N ALA A 174 7.95 -2.21 -27.36
CA ALA A 174 6.93 -2.83 -26.51
C ALA A 174 5.61 -2.94 -27.26
N THR A 175 5.00 -4.11 -27.14
CA THR A 175 3.67 -4.44 -27.64
C THR A 175 2.69 -4.51 -26.47
N ALA A 176 1.39 -4.47 -26.76
CA ALA A 176 0.36 -4.62 -25.73
C ALA A 176 0.49 -5.92 -24.91
N SER A 177 1.08 -6.97 -25.49
CA SER A 177 1.31 -8.25 -24.80
C SER A 177 2.53 -8.26 -23.88
N ASP A 178 3.46 -7.31 -24.05
CA ASP A 178 4.59 -7.19 -23.11
C ASP A 178 4.14 -6.60 -21.76
N ASN A 179 3.01 -5.85 -21.78
CA ASN A 179 2.28 -5.31 -20.64
C ASN A 179 3.21 -4.85 -19.51
N LEU A 180 3.76 -3.66 -19.66
CA LEU A 180 4.75 -3.11 -18.73
C LEU A 180 4.06 -2.18 -17.73
N ILE A 181 4.45 -2.29 -16.46
CA ILE A 181 4.10 -1.30 -15.44
C ILE A 181 5.37 -0.56 -15.02
N LEU A 182 5.37 0.76 -15.20
CA LEU A 182 6.34 1.68 -14.59
C LEU A 182 5.81 2.07 -13.22
N LEU A 183 6.61 1.96 -12.17
CA LEU A 183 6.19 2.30 -10.81
C LEU A 183 7.32 2.91 -9.99
N ASN A 184 6.93 3.70 -8.99
CA ASN A 184 7.80 4.03 -7.89
C ASN A 184 7.65 3.01 -6.74
N SER A 185 8.71 2.28 -6.44
CA SER A 185 8.74 1.44 -5.26
C SER A 185 8.97 2.31 -4.02
N PHE A 186 8.44 1.90 -2.86
CA PHE A 186 8.62 2.68 -1.63
C PHE A 186 9.98 2.48 -0.97
N GLY A 187 10.43 1.23 -0.90
CA GLY A 187 11.73 0.84 -0.34
C GLY A 187 12.64 0.21 -1.39
N LEU A 188 13.68 -0.47 -0.90
CA LEU A 188 14.67 -1.16 -1.71
C LEU A 188 14.75 -2.65 -1.32
N PRO A 189 15.06 -3.54 -2.27
CA PRO A 189 15.28 -4.96 -1.97
C PRO A 189 16.54 -5.19 -1.14
N LYS A 190 17.54 -4.29 -1.24
CA LYS A 190 18.78 -4.31 -0.48
C LYS A 190 19.12 -2.89 -0.04
N ALA A 191 19.62 -2.75 1.19
CA ALA A 191 20.03 -1.46 1.72
C ALA A 191 21.21 -0.88 0.92
N VAL A 192 21.30 0.44 0.91
CA VAL A 192 22.38 1.21 0.30
C VAL A 192 22.79 2.32 1.24
N ASP A 193 24.07 2.67 1.25
CA ASP A 193 24.64 3.63 2.20
C ASP A 193 24.73 5.06 1.62
N LYS A 194 24.31 5.25 0.37
CA LYS A 194 24.33 6.52 -0.34
C LYS A 194 23.00 7.27 -0.18
N GLU A 195 23.05 8.59 -0.21
CA GLU A 195 21.85 9.43 -0.18
C GLU A 195 21.05 9.28 -1.49
N ILE A 196 19.76 8.98 -1.37
CA ILE A 196 18.86 8.78 -2.51
C ILE A 196 18.08 10.06 -2.79
N VAL A 197 18.13 10.53 -4.04
CA VAL A 197 17.54 11.82 -4.45
C VAL A 197 16.14 11.70 -5.07
N LEU A 198 15.71 10.49 -5.41
CA LEU A 198 14.38 10.20 -5.96
C LEU A 198 13.93 8.82 -5.47
N TYR A 199 12.62 8.59 -5.41
CA TYR A 199 12.10 7.25 -5.12
C TYR A 199 12.71 6.18 -6.05
N PRO A 200 12.84 4.92 -5.59
CA PRO A 200 13.28 3.81 -6.44
C PRO A 200 12.33 3.56 -7.61
N ILE A 201 12.87 3.44 -8.82
CA ILE A 201 12.08 3.27 -10.06
C ILE A 201 12.13 1.81 -10.50
N VAL A 202 10.98 1.18 -10.74
CA VAL A 202 10.92 -0.20 -11.24
C VAL A 202 10.09 -0.23 -12.52
N ILE A 203 10.48 -1.10 -13.46
CA ILE A 203 9.63 -1.51 -14.57
C ILE A 203 9.37 -3.00 -14.42
N SER A 204 8.12 -3.41 -14.26
CA SER A 204 7.71 -4.81 -14.21
C SER A 204 7.08 -5.24 -15.53
N ALA A 205 7.16 -6.54 -15.83
CA ALA A 205 6.73 -7.11 -17.11
C ALA A 205 6.13 -8.50 -16.92
N VAL A 206 5.42 -8.96 -17.96
CA VAL A 206 4.83 -10.31 -18.02
C VAL A 206 5.85 -11.39 -18.38
N GLY A 207 6.97 -11.03 -19.01
CA GLY A 207 7.92 -11.99 -19.56
C GLY A 207 9.38 -11.58 -19.43
N SER A 208 10.26 -12.51 -19.79
CA SER A 208 11.72 -12.38 -19.65
C SER A 208 12.41 -11.63 -20.81
N LYS A 209 11.64 -11.02 -21.72
CA LYS A 209 12.22 -10.30 -22.86
C LYS A 209 12.97 -9.05 -22.35
N ASN A 210 14.00 -8.65 -23.07
CA ASN A 210 14.68 -7.39 -22.76
C ASN A 210 13.69 -6.23 -22.80
N ILE A 211 13.73 -5.40 -21.76
CA ILE A 211 13.04 -4.12 -21.75
C ILE A 211 13.95 -3.13 -22.46
N VAL A 212 13.50 -2.68 -23.62
CA VAL A 212 14.26 -1.79 -24.52
C VAL A 212 13.52 -0.47 -24.66
N GLY A 213 14.21 0.63 -24.40
CA GLY A 213 13.61 1.96 -24.48
C GLY A 213 14.48 3.05 -23.89
N THR A 214 13.91 4.24 -23.79
CA THR A 214 14.55 5.39 -23.17
C THR A 214 13.81 5.74 -21.89
N LEU A 215 14.53 5.80 -20.78
CA LEU A 215 14.04 6.30 -19.50
C LEU A 215 14.53 7.73 -19.32
N THR A 216 13.60 8.66 -19.19
CA THR A 216 13.87 10.06 -18.89
C THR A 216 13.43 10.35 -17.46
N ILE A 217 14.32 10.97 -16.68
CA ILE A 217 14.08 11.29 -15.27
C ILE A 217 14.39 12.76 -15.02
N ASN A 218 13.36 13.52 -14.64
CA ASN A 218 13.48 14.93 -14.28
C ASN A 218 13.91 15.08 -12.82
N GLN A 219 15.21 14.92 -12.59
CA GLN A 219 15.83 15.03 -11.27
C GLN A 219 17.21 15.65 -11.41
N SER A 220 17.43 16.77 -10.72
CA SER A 220 18.74 17.44 -10.65
C SER A 220 19.58 16.92 -9.48
N GLY A 221 20.88 17.21 -9.53
CA GLY A 221 21.81 16.90 -8.43
C GLY A 221 22.17 15.42 -8.32
N VAL A 222 22.05 14.66 -9.41
CA VAL A 222 22.40 13.24 -9.45
C VAL A 222 23.87 13.08 -9.80
N THR A 223 24.63 12.42 -8.94
CA THR A 223 26.07 12.17 -9.16
C THR A 223 26.36 10.75 -9.64
N SER A 224 25.46 9.81 -9.35
CA SER A 224 25.54 8.45 -9.86
C SER A 224 24.16 7.80 -9.90
N ALA A 225 24.01 6.79 -10.75
CA ALA A 225 22.82 5.96 -10.82
C ALA A 225 23.24 4.48 -10.80
N GLU A 226 22.42 3.64 -10.19
CA GLU A 226 22.60 2.19 -10.18
C GLU A 226 21.28 1.48 -10.49
N ILE A 227 21.37 0.25 -10.98
CA ILE A 227 20.23 -0.64 -11.25
C ILE A 227 20.43 -1.98 -10.55
N PHE A 228 19.41 -2.45 -9.84
CA PHE A 228 19.43 -3.77 -9.22
C PHE A 228 19.16 -4.87 -10.25
N ASP A 229 20.01 -5.89 -10.29
CA ASP A 229 19.93 -7.04 -11.22
C ASP A 229 19.30 -8.30 -10.61
N GLY A 230 18.71 -8.18 -9.41
CA GLY A 230 18.19 -9.30 -8.62
C GLY A 230 19.16 -9.76 -7.53
N GLN A 231 20.43 -9.36 -7.59
CA GLN A 231 21.46 -9.72 -6.60
C GLN A 231 22.26 -8.50 -6.12
N ASN A 232 22.70 -7.66 -7.06
CA ASN A 232 23.60 -6.54 -6.83
C ASN A 232 23.10 -5.28 -7.54
N TYR A 233 23.53 -4.13 -7.00
CA TYR A 233 23.41 -2.85 -7.70
C TYR A 233 24.57 -2.70 -8.67
N LEU A 234 24.25 -2.51 -9.94
CA LEU A 234 25.21 -2.30 -11.02
C LEU A 234 25.20 -0.83 -11.42
N PRO A 235 26.36 -0.20 -11.71
CA PRO A 235 26.41 1.17 -12.23
C PRO A 235 25.57 1.32 -13.50
N LEU A 236 24.83 2.44 -13.59
CA LEU A 236 23.99 2.77 -14.73
C LEU A 236 24.44 4.08 -15.35
N THR A 237 24.80 4.04 -16.62
CA THR A 237 25.23 5.23 -17.37
C THR A 237 24.03 6.06 -17.82
N TYR A 238 24.16 7.39 -17.75
CA TYR A 238 23.15 8.32 -18.22
C TYR A 238 23.80 9.52 -18.91
N THR A 239 23.00 10.24 -19.69
CA THR A 239 23.33 11.60 -20.16
C THR A 239 22.47 12.59 -19.41
N GLU A 240 23.04 13.72 -18.99
CA GLU A 240 22.30 14.77 -18.30
C GLU A 240 22.23 16.03 -19.16
N LYS A 241 21.04 16.60 -19.28
CA LYS A 241 20.82 17.89 -19.94
C LYS A 241 19.72 18.66 -19.21
N ALA A 242 20.04 19.88 -18.78
CA ALA A 242 19.08 20.80 -18.14
C ALA A 242 18.30 20.18 -16.95
N GLY A 243 18.98 19.40 -16.09
CA GLY A 243 18.35 18.76 -14.92
C GLY A 243 17.46 17.56 -15.25
N SER A 244 17.59 17.00 -16.45
CA SER A 244 16.93 15.76 -16.87
C SER A 244 17.98 14.71 -17.26
N LEU A 245 17.83 13.52 -16.71
CA LEU A 245 18.66 12.35 -17.00
C LEU A 245 18.01 11.53 -18.10
N THR A 246 18.81 11.05 -19.05
CA THR A 246 18.38 10.12 -20.09
C THR A 246 19.21 8.85 -20.03
N ILE A 247 18.54 7.72 -19.82
CA ILE A 247 19.12 6.38 -19.73
C ILE A 247 18.56 5.54 -20.89
N THR A 248 19.45 4.94 -21.67
CA THR A 248 19.09 3.94 -22.68
C THR A 248 19.03 2.57 -22.02
N LEU A 249 17.87 1.93 -22.05
CA LEU A 249 17.65 0.60 -21.51
C LEU A 249 17.69 -0.45 -22.62
N ASN A 250 18.42 -1.53 -22.36
CA ASN A 250 18.38 -2.78 -23.12
C ASN A 250 18.76 -3.91 -22.17
N ASN A 251 17.92 -4.11 -21.16
CA ASN A 251 18.26 -4.93 -20.01
C ASN A 251 17.27 -6.09 -19.90
N LYS A 252 17.80 -7.27 -19.58
CA LYS A 252 16.97 -8.42 -19.25
C LYS A 252 16.42 -8.23 -17.83
N PRO A 253 15.09 -8.36 -17.63
CA PRO A 253 14.55 -8.33 -16.28
C PRO A 253 15.04 -9.56 -15.49
N TRP A 254 15.30 -9.36 -14.20
CA TRP A 254 15.43 -10.47 -13.26
C TRP A 254 14.03 -10.97 -12.86
N PHE A 255 13.97 -12.10 -12.18
CA PHE A 255 12.69 -12.65 -11.76
C PHE A 255 12.69 -13.11 -10.31
N MET A 256 11.49 -13.14 -9.73
CA MET A 256 11.22 -13.81 -8.48
C MET A 256 10.06 -14.79 -8.66
N ASN A 257 10.13 -15.93 -7.98
CA ASN A 257 9.03 -16.89 -7.96
C ASN A 257 7.91 -16.38 -7.06
N ALA A 258 6.68 -16.58 -7.49
CA ALA A 258 5.49 -16.24 -6.72
C ALA A 258 4.50 -17.40 -6.73
N GLU A 259 3.85 -17.60 -5.59
CA GLU A 259 2.62 -18.38 -5.50
C GLU A 259 1.50 -17.45 -5.07
N ILE A 260 0.45 -17.38 -5.87
CA ILE A 260 -0.72 -16.54 -5.60
C ILE A 260 -1.99 -17.39 -5.53
N THR A 261 -2.97 -16.88 -4.80
CA THR A 261 -4.35 -17.37 -4.87
C THR A 261 -5.12 -16.51 -5.88
N ARG A 262 -5.79 -17.14 -6.85
CA ARG A 262 -6.55 -16.49 -7.92
C ARG A 262 -8.03 -16.43 -7.55
N ASP A 263 -8.46 -15.28 -7.03
CA ASP A 263 -9.86 -15.06 -6.65
C ASP A 263 -10.81 -15.10 -7.85
N ASP A 264 -10.34 -14.69 -9.03
CA ASP A 264 -11.08 -14.77 -10.29
C ASP A 264 -11.25 -16.21 -10.82
N GLU A 265 -10.50 -17.14 -10.24
CA GLU A 265 -10.53 -18.57 -10.54
C GLU A 265 -10.92 -19.40 -9.32
N LYS A 266 -11.78 -18.84 -8.45
CA LYS A 266 -12.35 -19.54 -7.28
C LYS A 266 -11.27 -20.01 -6.28
N GLY A 267 -10.20 -19.24 -6.14
CA GLY A 267 -9.15 -19.47 -5.15
C GLY A 267 -8.13 -20.53 -5.55
N THR A 268 -7.99 -20.83 -6.84
CA THR A 268 -6.91 -21.71 -7.33
C THR A 268 -5.54 -21.13 -7.00
N LYS A 269 -4.57 -22.01 -6.77
CA LYS A 269 -3.17 -21.64 -6.60
C LYS A 269 -2.51 -21.56 -7.97
N GLU A 270 -1.72 -20.52 -8.18
CA GLU A 270 -0.94 -20.32 -9.39
C GLU A 270 0.51 -20.01 -9.01
N SER A 271 1.44 -20.75 -9.61
CA SER A 271 2.87 -20.45 -9.54
C SER A 271 3.30 -19.69 -10.78
N LEU A 272 4.00 -18.57 -10.61
CA LEU A 272 4.46 -17.74 -11.72
C LEU A 272 5.80 -17.07 -11.42
N ASN A 273 6.46 -16.62 -12.49
CA ASN A 273 7.65 -15.77 -12.41
C ASN A 273 7.24 -14.31 -12.57
N LEU A 274 7.67 -13.47 -11.63
CA LEU A 274 7.46 -12.04 -11.65
C LEU A 274 8.71 -11.36 -12.21
N TYR A 275 8.61 -10.72 -13.38
CA TYR A 275 9.75 -10.12 -14.08
C TYR A 275 9.90 -8.64 -13.76
N LEU A 276 11.12 -8.24 -13.41
CA LEU A 276 11.43 -6.92 -12.85
C LEU A 276 12.72 -6.37 -13.46
N LEU A 277 12.70 -5.11 -13.85
CA LEU A 277 13.88 -4.31 -14.14
C LEU A 277 14.04 -3.26 -13.05
N GLY A 278 15.15 -3.32 -12.33
CA GLY A 278 15.46 -2.43 -11.21
C GLY A 278 15.17 -3.03 -9.83
N PRO A 279 15.11 -2.21 -8.77
CA PRO A 279 14.98 -0.76 -8.85
C PRO A 279 16.21 -0.07 -9.44
N ILE A 280 15.94 0.95 -10.24
CA ILE A 280 16.89 2.00 -10.60
C ILE A 280 16.87 3.02 -9.46
N VAL A 281 18.06 3.37 -8.98
CA VAL A 281 18.26 4.25 -7.84
C VAL A 281 19.21 5.37 -8.26
N LEU A 282 18.87 6.60 -7.86
CA LEU A 282 19.64 7.79 -8.14
C LEU A 282 20.24 8.31 -6.84
N TYR A 283 21.52 8.64 -6.87
CA TYR A 283 22.25 9.10 -5.70
C TYR A 283 22.73 10.54 -5.85
N LYS A 284 22.89 11.19 -4.69
CA LYS A 284 23.62 12.44 -4.54
C LYS A 284 25.08 12.19 -4.21
#